data_AF-A0A662E9K9-F1
#
_entry.id   AF-A0A662E9K9-F1
#
_cell.length_a   1.000
_cell.length_b   1.000
_cell.length_c   1.000
_cell.angle_alpha   90.00
_cell.angle_beta   90.00
_cell.angle_gamma   90.00
#
_symmetry.space_group_name_H-M   'P 1'
#
loop_
_entity.id
_entity.type
_entity.pdbx_description
1 polymer ?
#
loop_
_entity_poly.entity_id
_entity_poly.type
_entity_poly.pdbx_seq_one_letter_code
_entity_poly.pdbx_strand_id
1 'polypeptide(L)'
;MKKSIGATIAVAALVLSACGSDGGSSAGGVQGEAADAAMALADDEDFDLDESCVNDIANQLSDEDAQAIVDSGGGDADLSPEGEALSLELLSCIDGDALIDEFIAGMTADGQEVDEECVRENLEGFDLAELAATGEPSNDLIAALIECFDLGG
;
A
#
# COMPACT_ATOMS: atom_id res chain seq x y z
N MET A 1 29.18 -37.78 11.32
CA MET A 1 29.42 -36.92 12.50
C MET A 1 30.57 -35.97 12.22
N LYS A 2 30.29 -34.69 12.04
CA LYS A 2 31.15 -33.56 12.41
C LYS A 2 30.31 -32.29 12.33
N LYS A 3 30.26 -31.59 13.45
CA LYS A 3 29.41 -30.44 13.74
C LYS A 3 29.92 -29.17 13.03
N SER A 4 28.94 -28.36 12.68
CA SER A 4 28.85 -26.93 12.37
C SER A 4 29.89 -25.98 12.99
N ILE A 5 30.07 -24.81 12.33
CA ILE A 5 30.01 -23.41 12.81
C ILE A 5 30.20 -22.51 11.55
N GLY A 6 29.20 -21.77 11.08
CA GLY A 6 28.91 -20.36 11.41
C GLY A 6 28.58 -19.62 10.10
N ALA A 7 27.73 -18.60 9.98
CA ALA A 7 27.18 -17.69 10.97
C ALA A 7 25.72 -17.35 10.62
N THR A 8 24.84 -17.55 11.60
CA THR A 8 23.48 -17.00 11.64
C THR A 8 23.58 -15.51 11.92
N ILE A 9 23.14 -14.67 10.99
CA ILE A 9 22.77 -13.29 11.29
C ILE A 9 21.40 -13.36 11.97
N ALA A 10 21.42 -13.25 13.30
CA ALA A 10 20.24 -12.98 14.09
C ALA A 10 19.86 -11.51 13.88
N VAL A 11 18.94 -11.25 12.96
CA VAL A 11 18.16 -10.01 13.01
C VAL A 11 17.14 -10.21 14.11
N ALA A 12 17.14 -9.24 15.01
CA ALA A 12 16.38 -9.23 16.23
C ALA A 12 14.91 -9.54 15.98
N ALA A 13 14.36 -10.36 16.88
CA ALA A 13 12.95 -10.38 17.17
C ALA A 13 12.52 -8.96 17.54
N LEU A 14 12.06 -8.20 16.54
CA LEU A 14 11.06 -7.18 16.79
C LEU A 14 9.83 -7.93 17.23
N VAL A 15 9.53 -7.75 18.51
CA VAL A 15 8.32 -8.17 19.16
C VAL A 15 7.17 -7.54 18.37
N LEU A 16 6.61 -8.29 17.41
CA LEU A 16 5.20 -8.11 17.06
C LEU A 16 4.42 -8.45 18.32
N SER A 17 4.26 -7.43 19.15
CA SER A 17 3.22 -7.40 20.15
C SER A 17 1.92 -7.63 19.41
N ALA A 18 1.47 -8.88 19.42
CA ALA A 18 0.09 -9.25 19.65
C ALA A 18 -0.88 -8.08 19.47
N CYS A 19 -1.42 -7.92 18.25
CA CYS A 19 -2.79 -7.48 18.13
C CYS A 19 -3.67 -8.67 18.55
N GLY A 20 -3.66 -8.91 19.85
CA GLY A 20 -4.44 -9.93 20.51
C GLY A 20 -5.51 -9.23 21.34
N SER A 21 -6.76 -9.41 20.90
CA SER A 21 -8.02 -9.12 21.60
C SER A 21 -8.46 -7.66 21.68
N ASP A 22 -9.46 -7.32 20.86
CA ASP A 22 -10.86 -7.21 21.31
C ASP A 22 -11.73 -7.34 20.05
N GLY A 23 -12.50 -8.40 19.85
CA GLY A 23 -13.77 -8.52 20.57
C GLY A 23 -14.84 -7.52 20.10
N GLY A 24 -14.57 -6.71 19.07
CA GLY A 24 -15.57 -5.86 18.43
C GLY A 24 -16.35 -6.67 17.41
N SER A 25 -17.63 -6.92 17.66
CA SER A 25 -18.54 -7.40 16.61
C SER A 25 -18.67 -6.33 15.53
N SER A 26 -17.75 -6.32 14.56
CA SER A 26 -17.98 -5.67 13.29
C SER A 26 -19.09 -6.45 12.59
N ALA A 27 -20.13 -5.76 12.12
CA ALA A 27 -21.40 -6.36 11.73
C ALA A 27 -21.35 -7.14 10.39
N GLY A 28 -20.18 -7.62 9.96
CA GLY A 28 -19.95 -8.09 8.59
C GLY A 28 -18.85 -9.14 8.42
N GLY A 29 -18.98 -10.33 9.02
CA GLY A 29 -18.22 -11.53 8.60
C GLY A 29 -16.68 -11.42 8.56
N VAL A 30 -16.03 -12.39 7.92
CA VAL A 30 -14.56 -12.39 7.75
C VAL A 30 -14.09 -11.32 6.77
N GLN A 31 -14.95 -10.88 5.85
CA GLN A 31 -14.71 -9.81 4.91
C GLN A 31 -14.57 -8.45 5.62
N GLY A 32 -15.42 -8.15 6.59
CA GLY A 32 -15.30 -6.93 7.39
C GLY A 32 -14.02 -6.93 8.24
N GLU A 33 -13.64 -8.08 8.80
CA GLU A 33 -12.36 -8.22 9.50
C GLU A 33 -11.16 -8.03 8.55
N ALA A 34 -11.26 -8.49 7.30
CA ALA A 34 -10.24 -8.26 6.28
C ALA A 34 -10.15 -6.78 5.87
N ALA A 35 -11.28 -6.09 5.72
CA ALA A 35 -11.33 -4.65 5.48
C ALA A 35 -10.66 -3.87 6.63
N ASP A 36 -11.02 -4.20 7.88
CA ASP A 36 -10.43 -3.58 9.06
C ASP A 36 -8.92 -3.80 9.13
N ALA A 37 -8.43 -5.00 8.78
CA ALA A 37 -7.00 -5.31 8.74
C ALA A 37 -6.26 -4.53 7.64
N ALA A 38 -6.86 -4.38 6.45
CA ALA A 38 -6.27 -3.59 5.37
C ALA A 38 -6.18 -2.09 5.72
N MET A 39 -7.23 -1.52 6.32
CA MET A 39 -7.21 -0.13 6.79
C MET A 39 -6.18 0.09 7.90
N ALA A 40 -6.06 -0.85 8.83
CA ALA A 40 -5.08 -0.76 9.91
C ALA A 40 -3.63 -0.81 9.40
N LEU A 41 -3.35 -1.61 8.36
CA LEU A 41 -2.03 -1.64 7.74
C LEU A 41 -1.73 -0.33 7.00
N ALA A 42 -2.71 0.19 6.26
CA ALA A 42 -2.53 1.45 5.55
C ALA A 42 -2.27 2.63 6.51
N ASP A 43 -2.99 2.69 7.64
CA ASP A 43 -2.75 3.69 8.70
C ASP A 43 -1.34 3.58 9.32
N ASP A 44 -0.78 2.37 9.47
CA ASP A 44 0.61 2.17 9.94
C ASP A 44 1.65 2.70 8.94
N GLU A 45 1.31 2.68 7.65
CA GLU A 45 2.13 3.19 6.55
C GLU A 45 1.77 4.66 6.16
N ASP A 46 0.98 5.36 6.99
CA ASP A 46 0.54 6.77 6.79
C ASP A 46 -0.33 6.98 5.53
N PHE A 47 -1.02 5.93 5.06
CA PHE A 47 -1.99 5.99 3.97
C PHE A 47 -3.42 5.98 4.50
N ASP A 48 -4.19 7.02 4.16
CA ASP A 48 -5.63 7.04 4.37
C ASP A 48 -6.36 6.31 3.23
N LEU A 49 -7.13 5.27 3.58
CA LEU A 49 -8.00 4.55 2.65
C LEU A 49 -9.46 4.99 2.81
N ASP A 50 -10.19 5.10 1.70
CA ASP A 50 -11.64 5.29 1.73
C ASP A 50 -12.33 4.02 2.27
N GLU A 51 -12.86 4.12 3.49
CA GLU A 51 -13.52 3.01 4.21
C GLU A 51 -14.63 2.37 3.36
N SER A 52 -15.38 3.16 2.59
CA SER A 52 -16.48 2.63 1.77
C SER A 52 -15.98 1.84 0.57
N CYS A 53 -14.92 2.31 -0.08
CA CYS A 53 -14.22 1.63 -1.16
C CYS A 53 -13.61 0.30 -0.67
N VAL A 54 -12.89 0.33 0.46
CA VAL A 54 -12.28 -0.87 1.04
C VAL A 54 -13.34 -1.90 1.41
N ASN A 55 -14.45 -1.48 2.03
CA ASN A 55 -15.55 -2.39 2.34
C ASN A 55 -16.18 -2.99 1.08
N ASP A 56 -16.37 -2.22 0.03
CA ASP A 56 -16.92 -2.71 -1.24
C ASP A 56 -16.00 -3.76 -1.89
N ILE A 57 -14.68 -3.57 -1.85
CA ILE A 57 -13.70 -4.55 -2.35
C ILE A 57 -13.66 -5.78 -1.45
N ALA A 58 -13.61 -5.60 -0.14
CA ALA A 58 -13.56 -6.72 0.81
C ALA A 58 -14.81 -7.61 0.72
N ASN A 59 -15.98 -7.03 0.43
CA ASN A 59 -17.21 -7.79 0.18
C ASN A 59 -17.17 -8.66 -1.09
N GLN A 60 -16.23 -8.41 -1.99
CA GLN A 60 -16.01 -9.23 -3.20
C GLN A 60 -15.04 -10.39 -2.94
N LEU A 61 -14.28 -10.36 -1.85
CA LEU A 61 -13.38 -11.45 -1.48
C LEU A 61 -14.14 -12.72 -1.14
N SER A 62 -13.53 -13.85 -1.50
CA SER A 62 -13.96 -15.14 -1.00
C SER A 62 -13.70 -15.23 0.51
N ASP A 63 -14.46 -16.07 1.23
CA ASP A 63 -14.22 -16.31 2.66
C ASP A 63 -12.78 -16.80 2.93
N GLU A 64 -12.18 -17.53 1.98
CA GLU A 64 -10.82 -18.06 2.08
C GLU A 64 -9.77 -16.96 1.94
N ASP A 65 -9.92 -16.07 0.94
CA ASP A 65 -9.03 -14.92 0.74
C ASP A 65 -9.15 -13.91 1.88
N ALA A 66 -10.38 -13.62 2.32
CA ALA A 66 -10.62 -12.73 3.45
C ALA A 66 -9.96 -13.27 4.73
N GLN A 67 -10.07 -14.58 4.99
CA GLN A 67 -9.38 -15.20 6.13
C GLN A 67 -7.86 -15.13 5.98
N ALA A 68 -7.30 -15.29 4.78
CA ALA A 68 -5.87 -15.18 4.56
C ALA A 68 -5.33 -13.76 4.88
N ILE A 69 -6.09 -12.72 4.52
CA ILE A 69 -5.77 -11.32 4.87
C ILE A 69 -5.84 -11.10 6.38
N VAL A 70 -6.89 -11.61 7.05
CA VAL A 70 -7.01 -11.53 8.50
C VAL A 70 -5.85 -12.25 9.20
N ASP A 71 -5.49 -13.43 8.72
CA ASP A 71 -4.40 -14.24 9.27
C ASP A 71 -3.01 -13.60 9.05
N SER A 72 -2.81 -12.87 7.95
CA SER A 72 -1.58 -12.10 7.68
C SER A 72 -1.53 -10.76 8.42
N GLY A 73 -2.67 -10.28 8.93
CA GLY A 73 -2.81 -8.95 9.52
C GLY A 73 -2.78 -7.83 8.48
N GLY A 74 -3.35 -8.05 7.29
CA GLY A 74 -3.39 -7.09 6.20
C GLY A 74 -2.15 -7.08 5.29
N GLY A 75 -1.07 -7.77 5.67
CA GLY A 75 0.18 -7.84 4.91
C GLY A 75 0.17 -8.89 3.80
N ASP A 76 1.35 -9.41 3.46
CA ASP A 76 1.57 -10.41 2.39
C ASP A 76 0.79 -11.71 2.67
N ALA A 77 -0.43 -11.78 2.12
CA ALA A 77 -1.34 -12.92 2.21
C ALA A 77 -1.23 -13.77 0.93
N ASP A 78 -1.30 -15.10 1.08
CA ASP A 78 -1.38 -16.03 -0.04
C ASP A 78 -2.82 -16.04 -0.58
N LEU A 79 -3.09 -15.15 -1.54
CA LEU A 79 -4.42 -14.96 -2.12
C LEU A 79 -4.63 -15.80 -3.38
N SER A 80 -5.89 -16.11 -3.66
CA SER A 80 -6.29 -16.60 -4.98
C SER A 80 -6.01 -15.56 -6.07
N PRO A 81 -5.95 -15.94 -7.36
CA PRO A 81 -5.80 -14.97 -8.45
C PRO A 81 -6.89 -13.89 -8.46
N GLU A 82 -8.11 -14.24 -8.03
CA GLU A 82 -9.20 -13.29 -7.83
C GLU A 82 -8.93 -12.34 -6.65
N GLY A 83 -8.43 -12.86 -5.53
CA GLY A 83 -8.02 -12.06 -4.37
C GLY A 83 -6.84 -11.12 -4.67
N GLU A 84 -5.85 -11.58 -5.44
CA GLU A 84 -4.73 -10.74 -5.91
C GLU A 84 -5.24 -9.57 -6.76
N ALA A 85 -6.18 -9.82 -7.69
CA ALA A 85 -6.77 -8.76 -8.50
C ALA A 85 -7.50 -7.71 -7.65
N LEU A 86 -8.25 -8.15 -6.64
CA LEU A 86 -8.93 -7.25 -5.69
C LEU A 86 -7.93 -6.49 -4.80
N SER A 87 -6.78 -7.09 -4.46
CA SER A 87 -5.72 -6.42 -3.72
C SER A 87 -5.06 -5.27 -4.51
N LEU A 88 -4.98 -5.40 -5.84
CA LEU A 88 -4.57 -4.29 -6.70
C LEU A 88 -5.64 -3.20 -6.78
N GLU A 89 -6.91 -3.59 -6.75
CA GLU A 89 -8.04 -2.65 -6.72
C GLU A 89 -8.07 -1.85 -5.41
N LEU A 90 -7.59 -2.40 -4.28
CA LEU A 90 -7.46 -1.67 -3.01
C LEU A 90 -6.57 -0.41 -3.13
N LEU A 91 -5.57 -0.41 -4.02
CA LEU A 91 -4.74 0.77 -4.27
C LEU A 91 -5.55 1.96 -4.82
N SER A 92 -6.67 1.69 -5.48
CA SER A 92 -7.59 2.73 -5.96
C SER A 92 -8.42 3.37 -4.84
N CYS A 93 -8.43 2.75 -3.65
CA CYS A 93 -9.08 3.32 -2.47
C CYS A 93 -8.19 4.31 -1.71
N ILE A 94 -6.91 4.45 -2.08
CA ILE A 94 -6.02 5.47 -1.52
C ILE A 94 -6.40 6.82 -2.15
N ASP A 95 -6.44 7.87 -1.33
CA ASP A 95 -6.58 9.22 -1.84
C ASP A 95 -5.43 9.56 -2.82
N GLY A 96 -5.79 9.87 -4.07
CA GLY A 96 -4.80 10.19 -5.11
C GLY A 96 -3.88 11.34 -4.71
N ASP A 97 -4.39 12.31 -3.95
CA ASP A 97 -3.61 13.41 -3.39
C ASP A 97 -2.55 12.92 -2.38
N ALA A 98 -2.85 11.91 -1.57
CA ALA A 98 -1.90 11.35 -0.61
C ALA A 98 -0.76 10.60 -1.32
N LEU A 99 -1.08 9.87 -2.40
CA LEU A 99 -0.06 9.22 -3.25
C LEU A 99 0.86 10.26 -3.93
N ILE A 100 0.30 11.38 -4.38
CA ILE A 100 1.07 12.47 -4.96
C ILE A 100 1.98 13.11 -3.90
N ASP A 101 1.48 13.31 -2.68
CA ASP A 101 2.24 13.91 -1.59
C ASP A 101 3.42 13.03 -1.17
N GLU A 102 3.22 11.71 -1.05
CA GLU A 102 4.31 10.77 -0.78
C GLU A 102 5.34 10.72 -1.93
N PHE A 103 4.86 10.80 -3.19
CA PHE A 103 5.75 10.87 -4.35
C PHE A 103 6.63 12.14 -4.34
N ILE A 104 6.04 13.30 -4.03
CA ILE A 104 6.74 14.57 -3.86
C ILE A 104 7.73 14.49 -2.69
N ALA A 105 7.30 13.91 -1.55
CA ALA A 105 8.13 13.73 -0.38
C ALA A 105 9.36 12.87 -0.70
N GLY A 106 9.19 11.78 -1.45
CA GLY A 106 10.27 10.91 -1.93
C GLY A 106 11.30 11.66 -2.79
N MET A 107 10.84 12.41 -3.81
CA MET A 107 11.74 13.21 -4.66
C MET A 107 12.51 14.27 -3.86
N THR A 108 11.83 14.92 -2.91
CA THR A 108 12.43 15.95 -2.05
C THR A 108 13.46 15.34 -1.08
N ALA A 109 13.17 14.15 -0.54
CA ALA A 109 14.09 13.42 0.34
C ALA A 109 15.38 13.00 -0.38
N ASP A 110 15.30 12.70 -1.67
CA ASP A 110 16.46 12.44 -2.55
C ASP A 110 17.23 13.70 -2.95
N GLY A 111 16.77 14.88 -2.49
CA GLY A 111 17.42 16.17 -2.73
C GLY A 111 17.11 16.76 -4.11
N GLN A 112 16.03 16.33 -4.75
CA GLN A 112 15.55 16.95 -5.98
C GLN A 112 14.72 18.19 -5.66
N GLU A 113 15.01 19.31 -6.33
CA GLU A 113 14.18 20.51 -6.29
C GLU A 113 13.06 20.35 -7.32
N VAL A 114 11.85 20.13 -6.82
CA VAL A 114 10.63 19.95 -7.62
C VAL A 114 9.63 21.05 -7.31
N ASP A 115 8.92 21.51 -8.34
CA ASP A 115 7.74 22.36 -8.19
C ASP A 115 6.56 21.47 -7.80
N GLU A 116 6.20 21.48 -6.51
CA GLU A 116 5.12 20.66 -5.96
C GLU A 116 3.76 20.93 -6.65
N GLU A 117 3.49 22.18 -7.04
CA GLU A 117 2.24 22.56 -7.70
C GLU A 117 2.20 21.99 -9.13
N CYS A 118 3.32 22.08 -9.84
CA CYS A 118 3.49 21.43 -11.15
C CYS A 118 3.30 19.91 -11.06
N VAL A 119 3.89 19.25 -10.05
CA VAL A 119 3.78 17.80 -9.89
C VAL A 119 2.31 17.42 -9.64
N ARG A 120 1.60 18.11 -8.73
CA ARG A 120 0.18 17.87 -8.49
C ARG A 120 -0.66 18.04 -9.76
N GLU A 121 -0.52 19.16 -10.47
CA GLU A 121 -1.27 19.41 -11.71
C GLU A 121 -1.01 18.36 -12.79
N ASN A 122 0.23 17.88 -12.92
CA ASN A 122 0.56 16.86 -13.89
C ASN A 122 0.05 15.49 -13.47
N LEU A 123 0.15 15.12 -12.19
CA LEU A 123 -0.22 13.80 -11.67
C LEU A 123 -1.72 13.58 -11.46
N GLU A 124 -2.52 14.64 -11.29
CA GLU A 124 -3.99 14.55 -11.23
C GLU A 124 -4.61 13.79 -12.42
N GLY A 125 -3.94 13.79 -13.57
CA GLY A 125 -4.39 13.12 -14.79
C GLY A 125 -3.85 11.70 -15.01
N PHE A 126 -2.96 11.19 -14.15
CA PHE A 126 -2.33 9.88 -14.30
C PHE A 126 -2.89 8.84 -13.34
N ASP A 127 -2.99 7.61 -13.82
CA ASP A 127 -3.35 6.46 -12.99
C ASP A 127 -2.13 6.02 -12.18
N LEU A 128 -1.97 6.62 -11.00
CA LEU A 128 -0.88 6.28 -10.07
C LEU A 128 -1.02 4.86 -9.50
N ALA A 129 -2.23 4.30 -9.49
CA ALA A 129 -2.44 2.91 -9.10
C ALA A 129 -1.85 1.96 -10.15
N GLU A 130 -2.01 2.27 -11.45
CA GLU A 130 -1.35 1.52 -12.53
C GLU A 130 0.19 1.63 -12.45
N LEU A 131 0.71 2.81 -12.08
CA LEU A 131 2.14 3.00 -11.84
C LEU A 131 2.65 2.11 -10.69
N ALA A 132 1.95 2.09 -9.56
CA ALA A 132 2.31 1.28 -8.41
C ALA A 132 2.24 -0.23 -8.73
N ALA A 133 1.24 -0.65 -9.51
CA ALA A 133 1.06 -2.04 -9.91
C ALA A 133 2.13 -2.52 -10.91
N THR A 134 2.57 -1.65 -11.83
CA THR A 134 3.56 -2.00 -12.86
C THR A 134 5.00 -1.72 -12.46
N GLY A 135 5.21 -0.82 -11.49
CA GLY A 135 6.53 -0.36 -11.05
C GLY A 135 7.30 0.44 -12.12
N GLU A 136 6.68 0.76 -13.26
CA GLU A 136 7.33 1.42 -14.38
C GLU A 136 6.58 2.69 -14.79
N PRO A 137 7.18 3.89 -14.62
CA PRO A 137 6.57 5.12 -15.12
C PRO A 137 6.52 5.15 -16.64
N SER A 138 5.38 5.58 -17.17
CA SER A 138 5.22 5.79 -18.61
C SER A 138 6.14 6.92 -19.09
N ASN A 139 6.56 6.87 -20.36
CA ASN A 139 7.39 7.93 -20.92
C ASN A 139 6.70 9.31 -20.86
N ASP A 140 5.36 9.33 -20.93
CA ASP A 140 4.56 10.55 -20.85
C ASP A 140 4.57 11.11 -19.42
N LEU A 141 4.47 10.23 -18.41
CA LEU A 141 4.60 10.59 -17.00
C LEU A 141 6.01 11.14 -16.70
N ILE A 142 7.06 10.48 -17.20
CA ILE A 142 8.44 10.95 -17.04
C ILE A 142 8.62 12.33 -17.69
N ALA A 143 8.09 12.53 -18.90
CA ALA A 143 8.20 13.81 -19.59
C ALA A 143 7.49 14.94 -18.84
N ALA A 144 6.28 14.67 -18.32
CA ALA A 144 5.51 15.62 -17.52
C ALA A 144 6.25 15.99 -16.23
N LEU A 145 6.80 15.01 -15.51
CA LEU A 145 7.57 15.25 -14.29
C LEU A 145 8.90 15.97 -14.54
N ILE A 146 9.53 15.75 -15.71
CA ILE A 146 10.75 16.48 -16.08
C ILE A 146 10.51 17.99 -16.17
N GLU A 147 9.33 18.39 -16.63
CA GLU A 147 8.94 19.81 -16.70
C GLU A 147 8.74 20.44 -15.31
N CYS A 148 8.54 19.62 -14.28
CA CYS A 148 8.35 20.05 -12.89
C CYS A 148 9.65 20.11 -12.06
N PHE A 149 10.79 19.63 -12.58
CA PHE A 149 12.06 19.89 -11.90
C PHE A 149 12.44 21.36 -12.09
N ASP A 150 12.67 22.06 -10.97
CA ASP A 150 13.19 23.42 -11.03
C ASP A 150 14.66 23.37 -11.48
N LEU A 151 14.86 23.51 -12.79
CA LEU A 151 16.20 23.56 -13.41
C LEU A 151 16.91 24.90 -13.21
N GLY A 152 16.38 25.78 -12.35
CA GLY A 152 17.02 27.03 -11.96
C GLY A 152 16.90 28.13 -13.02
N GLY A 153 16.06 29.12 -12.71
CA GLY A 153 16.11 30.47 -13.26
C GLY A 153 16.68 31.47 -12.26
#